data_AF-A0A957N9P7-F1
#
_entry.id   AF-A0A957N9P7-F1
#
_cell.length_a   1.000
_cell.length_b   1.000
_cell.length_c   1.000
_cell.angle_alpha   90.00
_cell.angle_beta   90.00
_cell.angle_gamma   90.00
#
_symmetry.space_group_name_H-M   'P 1'
#
loop_
_entity.id
_entity.type
_entity.pdbx_description
1 polymer ?
#
loop_
_entity_poly.entity_id
_entity_poly.type
_entity_poly.pdbx_seq_one_letter_code
_entity_poly.pdbx_strand_id
1 'polypeptide(L)'
;TPYTFDLAIGVRKDWPELVTILDKALDTIDETERRDIRQKSIGVRYEIEVNYTLLWRVVAGASALLLLTFLWLAQVRRQKVALAVAKADAEQANRFKSYFLANMSHEIRTPMNAIVGFAHLAMQSELTPRQHQYIDKINTSAHALLRVINDILDFSRIEAGKLAIERIPFSLDEVLENLASLTVMRAEEKGLEILFNRDLRIPDRLMGDPLR
;
A
#
# COMPACT_ATOMS: atom_id res chain seq x y z
N THR A 1 -49.00 -41.83 0.37
CA THR A 1 -49.32 -43.23 0.05
C THR A 1 -50.80 -43.44 0.28
N PRO A 2 -51.58 -44.03 -0.64
CA PRO A 2 -53.00 -44.23 -0.41
C PRO A 2 -53.12 -45.47 0.49
N TYR A 3 -53.11 -45.25 1.80
CA TYR A 3 -53.53 -46.27 2.74
C TYR A 3 -55.06 -46.23 2.79
N THR A 4 -55.72 -47.23 2.23
CA THR A 4 -57.13 -47.51 2.48
C THR A 4 -57.24 -48.13 3.86
N PHE A 5 -57.58 -47.31 4.85
CA PHE A 5 -57.88 -47.80 6.20
C PHE A 5 -59.37 -48.12 6.26
N ASP A 6 -59.69 -49.39 6.13
CA ASP A 6 -61.04 -49.89 6.36
C ASP A 6 -61.33 -49.89 7.86
N LEU A 7 -62.48 -49.33 8.24
CA LEU A 7 -62.92 -49.27 9.63
C LEU A 7 -63.31 -50.68 10.08
N ALA A 8 -62.44 -51.36 10.82
CA ALA A 8 -62.72 -52.67 11.40
C ALA A 8 -62.90 -52.56 12.91
N ILE A 9 -63.92 -53.24 13.45
CA ILE A 9 -64.13 -53.38 14.89
C ILE A 9 -63.69 -54.80 15.29
N GLY A 10 -62.80 -54.90 16.28
CA GLY A 10 -62.38 -56.19 16.81
C GLY A 10 -63.45 -56.82 17.70
N VAL A 11 -63.87 -58.04 17.39
CA VAL A 11 -64.83 -58.82 18.19
C VAL A 11 -64.15 -60.06 18.78
N ARG A 12 -64.56 -60.46 19.98
CA ARG A 12 -64.03 -61.69 20.61
C ARG A 12 -64.52 -62.94 19.87
N LYS A 13 -63.62 -63.93 19.74
CA LYS A 13 -63.84 -65.14 18.92
C LYS A 13 -65.01 -66.03 19.36
N ASP A 14 -65.42 -65.93 20.63
CA ASP A 14 -66.47 -66.76 21.22
C ASP A 14 -67.89 -66.31 20.87
N TRP A 15 -68.08 -65.11 20.32
CA TRP A 15 -69.39 -64.52 20.01
C TRP A 15 -69.50 -64.11 18.53
N PRO A 16 -69.69 -65.08 17.62
CA PRO A 16 -69.71 -64.83 16.18
C PRO A 16 -70.94 -64.03 15.72
N GLU A 17 -72.08 -64.12 16.41
CA GLU A 17 -73.28 -63.37 16.02
C GLU A 17 -73.09 -61.85 16.15
N LEU A 18 -72.20 -61.42 17.06
CA LEU A 18 -71.94 -60.01 17.31
C LEU A 18 -71.19 -59.36 16.13
N VAL A 19 -70.36 -60.12 15.41
CA VAL A 19 -69.67 -59.64 14.19
C VAL A 19 -70.70 -59.23 13.15
N THR A 20 -71.69 -60.09 12.89
CA THR A 20 -72.72 -59.82 11.87
C THR A 20 -73.58 -58.62 12.23
N ILE A 21 -73.90 -58.42 13.51
CA ILE A 21 -74.67 -57.26 13.97
C ILE A 21 -73.84 -55.99 13.82
N LEU A 22 -72.56 -56.02 14.19
CA LEU A 22 -71.68 -54.86 14.12
C LEU A 22 -71.33 -54.49 12.67
N ASP A 23 -71.09 -55.46 11.79
CA ASP A 23 -70.88 -55.20 10.36
C ASP A 23 -72.12 -54.58 9.73
N LYS A 24 -73.31 -55.11 10.05
CA LYS A 24 -74.56 -54.54 9.57
C LYS A 24 -74.80 -53.13 10.12
N ALA A 25 -74.42 -52.88 11.37
CA ALA A 25 -74.49 -51.56 11.98
C ALA A 25 -73.49 -50.59 11.33
N LEU A 26 -72.26 -51.04 11.04
CA LEU A 26 -71.23 -50.26 10.35
C LEU A 26 -71.64 -49.92 8.92
N ASP A 27 -72.28 -50.85 8.20
CA ASP A 27 -72.80 -50.64 6.85
C ASP A 27 -74.00 -49.70 6.81
N THR A 28 -74.77 -49.59 7.90
CA THR A 28 -75.83 -48.58 8.02
C THR A 28 -75.34 -47.17 8.32
N ILE A 29 -74.08 -46.97 8.69
CA ILE A 29 -73.51 -45.64 8.90
C ILE A 29 -73.18 -45.02 7.53
N ASP A 30 -73.82 -43.89 7.22
CA ASP A 30 -73.59 -43.14 5.99
C ASP A 30 -72.15 -42.61 5.90
N GLU A 31 -71.61 -42.48 4.68
CA GLU A 31 -70.24 -41.99 4.45
C GLU A 31 -70.02 -40.57 5.01
N THR A 32 -71.09 -39.78 5.16
CA THR A 32 -71.05 -38.47 5.82
C THR A 32 -70.81 -38.57 7.33
N GLU A 33 -71.51 -39.46 8.03
CA GLU A 33 -71.28 -39.72 9.46
C GLU A 33 -69.90 -40.34 9.72
N ARG A 34 -69.43 -41.22 8.83
CA ARG A 34 -68.06 -41.79 8.91
C ARG A 34 -66.98 -40.71 8.84
N ARG A 35 -67.21 -39.63 8.09
CA ARG A 35 -66.28 -38.48 8.01
C ARG A 35 -66.33 -37.61 9.25
N ASP A 36 -67.53 -37.38 9.80
CA ASP A 36 -67.71 -36.58 11.02
C ASP A 36 -67.06 -37.24 12.24
N ILE A 37 -67.21 -38.56 12.40
CA ILE A 37 -66.54 -39.32 13.46
C ILE A 37 -65.00 -39.20 13.31
N ARG A 38 -64.50 -39.27 12.07
CA ARG A 38 -63.06 -39.15 11.79
C ARG A 38 -62.51 -37.76 12.13
N GLN A 39 -63.26 -36.71 11.81
CA GLN A 39 -62.87 -35.33 12.10
C GLN A 39 -62.89 -35.05 13.61
N LYS A 40 -63.79 -35.71 14.36
CA LYS A 40 -63.90 -35.54 15.81
C LYS A 40 -62.76 -36.21 16.60
N SER A 41 -62.15 -37.27 16.05
CA SER A 41 -61.15 -38.09 16.76
C SER A 41 -59.69 -37.70 16.52
N ILE A 42 -59.36 -36.96 15.46
CA ILE A 42 -57.96 -36.58 15.13
C ILE A 42 -57.76 -35.06 15.34
N GLY A 43 -57.95 -34.61 16.57
CA GLY A 43 -57.64 -33.23 16.97
C GLY A 43 -56.25 -33.14 17.58
N VAL A 44 -55.17 -33.34 16.81
CA VAL A 44 -53.82 -33.05 17.29
C VAL A 44 -53.65 -31.53 17.31
N ARG A 45 -54.01 -30.90 18.42
CA ARG A 45 -53.75 -29.47 18.66
C ARG A 45 -52.25 -29.30 18.92
N TYR A 46 -51.50 -28.93 17.89
CA TYR A 46 -50.16 -28.39 18.06
C TYR A 46 -50.29 -26.94 18.53
N GLU A 47 -50.24 -26.71 19.84
CA GLU A 47 -50.04 -25.38 20.40
C GLU A 47 -48.53 -25.05 20.31
N ILE A 48 -48.12 -24.46 19.19
CA ILE A 48 -46.75 -23.93 19.06
C ILE A 48 -46.70 -22.62 19.84
N GLU A 49 -46.36 -22.69 21.13
CA GLU A 49 -46.06 -21.52 21.94
C GLU A 49 -44.69 -20.95 21.51
N VAL A 50 -44.71 -19.90 20.68
CA VAL A 50 -43.49 -19.19 20.31
C VAL A 50 -42.99 -18.41 21.53
N ASN A 51 -41.77 -18.69 21.99
CA ASN A 51 -41.15 -17.92 23.05
C ASN A 51 -40.68 -16.56 22.52
N TYR A 52 -41.57 -15.57 22.58
CA TYR A 52 -41.31 -14.20 22.12
C TYR A 52 -40.17 -13.52 22.88
N THR A 53 -39.90 -13.90 24.13
CA THR A 53 -38.79 -13.36 24.91
C THR A 53 -37.43 -13.78 24.32
N LEU A 54 -37.30 -15.04 23.91
CA LEU A 54 -36.09 -15.52 23.23
C LEU A 54 -35.93 -14.88 21.84
N LEU A 55 -37.02 -14.78 21.09
CA LEU A 55 -37.03 -14.16 19.75
C LEU A 55 -36.51 -12.72 19.80
N TRP A 56 -37.08 -11.88 20.67
CA TRP A 56 -36.67 -10.49 20.79
C TRP A 56 -35.23 -10.33 21.29
N ARG A 57 -34.74 -11.22 22.16
CA ARG A 57 -33.32 -11.23 22.59
C ARG A 57 -32.37 -11.53 21.44
N VAL A 58 -32.70 -12.51 20.60
CA VAL A 58 -31.88 -12.85 19.42
C VAL A 58 -31.92 -11.71 18.40
N VAL A 59 -33.10 -11.15 18.13
CA VAL A 59 -33.25 -10.01 17.21
C VAL A 59 -32.49 -8.79 17.72
N ALA A 60 -32.57 -8.47 19.02
CA ALA A 60 -31.83 -7.38 19.63
C ALA A 60 -30.31 -7.59 19.59
N GLY A 61 -29.84 -8.82 19.82
CA GLY A 61 -28.42 -9.16 19.70
C GLY A 61 -27.92 -9.03 18.26
N ALA A 62 -28.68 -9.55 17.29
CA ALA A 62 -28.33 -9.45 15.88
C ALA A 62 -28.34 -8.00 15.38
N SER A 63 -29.33 -7.19 15.78
CA SER A 63 -29.39 -5.78 15.41
C SER A 63 -28.27 -4.96 16.05
N ALA A 64 -27.91 -5.23 17.32
CA ALA A 64 -26.74 -4.63 17.96
C ALA A 64 -25.44 -4.99 17.23
N LEU A 65 -25.27 -6.25 16.81
CA LEU A 65 -24.10 -6.68 16.05
C LEU A 65 -24.03 -5.97 14.68
N LEU A 66 -25.16 -5.88 13.98
CA LEU A 66 -25.24 -5.15 12.70
C LEU A 66 -24.91 -3.66 12.87
N LEU A 67 -25.41 -3.03 13.94
CA LEU A 67 -25.12 -1.63 14.23
C LEU A 67 -23.63 -1.42 14.54
N LEU A 68 -23.03 -2.29 15.35
CA LEU A 68 -21.60 -2.23 15.66
C LEU A 68 -20.74 -2.41 14.40
N THR A 69 -21.05 -3.40 13.58
CA THR A 69 -20.31 -3.63 12.32
C THR A 69 -20.47 -2.47 11.34
N PHE A 70 -21.66 -1.87 11.25
CA PHE A 70 -21.90 -0.69 10.44
C PHE A 70 -21.10 0.52 10.92
N LEU A 71 -21.11 0.80 12.23
CA LEU A 71 -20.33 1.89 12.81
C LEU A 71 -18.82 1.68 12.63
N TRP A 72 -18.34 0.45 12.82
CA TRP A 72 -16.95 0.09 12.57
C TRP A 72 -16.58 0.29 11.10
N LEU A 73 -17.43 -0.13 10.15
CA LEU A 73 -17.20 0.06 8.73
C LEU A 73 -17.17 1.55 8.35
N ALA A 74 -18.07 2.36 8.92
CA ALA A 74 -18.08 3.80 8.71
C ALA A 74 -16.79 4.46 9.23
N GLN A 75 -16.31 4.05 10.40
CA GLN A 75 -15.06 4.53 11.00
C GLN A 75 -13.85 4.17 10.13
N VAL A 76 -13.74 2.91 9.71
CA VAL A 76 -12.64 2.43 8.84
C VAL A 76 -12.62 3.18 7.52
N ARG A 77 -13.79 3.45 6.90
CA ARG A 77 -13.86 4.25 5.67
C ARG A 77 -13.34 5.67 5.89
N ARG A 78 -13.73 6.34 6.98
CA ARG A 78 -13.24 7.69 7.31
C ARG A 78 -11.73 7.71 7.48
N GLN A 79 -11.16 6.73 8.20
CA GLN A 79 -9.71 6.62 8.37
C GLN A 79 -9.00 6.38 7.04
N LYS A 80 -9.52 5.51 6.18
CA LYS A 80 -8.95 5.26 4.86
C LYS A 80 -8.94 6.50 3.97
N VAL A 81 -10.02 7.28 3.97
CA VAL A 81 -10.08 8.54 3.20
C VAL A 81 -9.11 9.57 3.76
N ALA A 82 -9.08 9.77 5.08
CA ALA A 82 -8.15 10.70 5.72
C ALA A 82 -6.69 10.32 5.45
N LEU A 83 -6.37 9.02 5.52
CA LEU A 83 -5.04 8.51 5.20
C LEU A 83 -4.69 8.71 3.72
N ALA A 84 -5.63 8.48 2.81
CA ALA A 84 -5.41 8.67 1.38
C ALA A 84 -5.15 10.15 1.03
N VAL A 85 -5.91 11.07 1.63
CA VAL A 85 -5.70 12.52 1.47
C VAL A 85 -4.34 12.93 2.03
N ALA A 86 -4.04 12.57 3.28
CA ALA A 86 -2.75 12.90 3.90
C ALA A 86 -1.55 12.33 3.11
N LYS A 87 -1.70 11.12 2.55
CA LYS A 87 -0.70 10.51 1.68
C LYS A 87 -0.54 11.28 0.37
N ALA A 88 -1.64 11.67 -0.28
CA ALA A 88 -1.60 12.44 -1.51
C ALA A 88 -0.92 13.81 -1.31
N ASP A 89 -1.23 14.49 -0.21
CA ASP A 89 -0.61 15.77 0.16
C ASP A 89 0.90 15.60 0.40
N ALA A 90 1.28 14.55 1.15
CA ALA A 90 2.69 14.23 1.38
C ALA A 90 3.44 13.91 0.08
N GLU A 91 2.84 13.13 -0.83
CA GLU A 91 3.42 12.83 -2.15
C GLU A 91 3.53 14.07 -3.04
N GLN A 92 2.54 14.97 -2.99
CA GLN A 92 2.58 16.23 -3.74
C GLN A 92 3.69 17.15 -3.22
N ALA A 93 3.82 17.29 -1.90
CA ALA A 93 4.90 18.06 -1.28
C ALA A 93 6.28 17.48 -1.64
N ASN A 94 6.43 16.16 -1.64
CA ASN A 94 7.69 15.51 -2.01
C ASN A 94 8.05 15.70 -3.49
N ARG A 95 7.04 15.61 -4.38
CA ARG A 95 7.22 15.91 -5.82
C ARG A 95 7.65 17.36 -6.05
N PHE A 96 7.02 18.32 -5.35
CA PHE A 96 7.38 19.73 -5.44
C PHE A 96 8.81 19.98 -4.96
N LYS A 97 9.22 19.41 -3.82
CA LYS A 97 10.62 19.47 -3.32
C LYS A 97 11.60 19.00 -4.37
N SER A 98 11.36 17.81 -4.93
CA SER A 98 12.26 17.20 -5.91
C SER A 98 12.38 18.05 -7.18
N TYR A 99 11.25 18.53 -7.71
CA TYR A 99 11.21 19.36 -8.90
C TYR A 99 11.87 20.72 -8.69
N PHE A 100 11.59 21.37 -7.56
CA PHE A 100 12.19 22.64 -7.19
C PHE A 100 13.71 22.51 -7.11
N LEU A 101 14.23 21.50 -6.41
CA LEU A 101 15.68 21.35 -6.23
C LEU A 101 16.39 20.96 -7.53
N ALA A 102 15.77 20.11 -8.37
CA ALA A 102 16.32 19.74 -9.67
C ALA A 102 16.44 20.95 -10.62
N ASN A 103 15.38 21.76 -10.74
CA ASN A 103 15.42 22.95 -11.60
C ASN A 103 16.36 24.02 -11.04
N MET A 104 16.26 24.30 -9.73
CA MET A 104 17.12 25.30 -9.10
C MET A 104 18.61 24.93 -9.21
N SER A 105 18.96 23.64 -9.25
CA SER A 105 20.33 23.20 -9.50
C SER A 105 20.95 23.87 -10.73
N HIS A 106 20.26 23.79 -11.86
CA HIS A 106 20.77 24.29 -13.13
C HIS A 106 20.82 25.82 -13.14
N GLU A 107 19.82 26.46 -12.54
CA GLU A 107 19.75 27.91 -12.41
C GLU A 107 20.80 28.49 -11.46
N ILE A 108 21.25 27.72 -10.46
CA ILE A 108 22.33 28.14 -9.56
C ILE A 108 23.71 27.75 -10.13
N ARG A 109 23.84 26.59 -10.78
CA ARG A 109 25.11 26.12 -11.36
C ARG A 109 25.64 27.09 -12.42
N THR A 110 24.77 27.63 -13.27
CA THR A 110 25.14 28.54 -14.35
C THR A 110 25.84 29.81 -13.85
N PRO A 111 25.25 30.63 -12.96
CA PRO A 111 25.92 31.79 -12.40
C PRO A 111 27.13 31.42 -11.55
N MET A 112 27.11 30.28 -10.84
CA MET A 112 28.26 29.82 -10.06
C MET A 112 29.47 29.47 -10.91
N ASN A 113 29.27 28.72 -12.00
CA ASN A 113 30.33 28.39 -12.95
C ASN A 113 30.89 29.66 -13.63
N ALA A 114 30.03 30.66 -13.89
CA ALA A 114 30.49 31.95 -14.39
C ALA A 114 31.38 32.68 -13.36
N ILE A 115 30.98 32.71 -12.08
CA ILE A 115 31.78 33.31 -11.00
C ILE A 115 33.15 32.62 -10.87
N VAL A 116 33.17 31.28 -10.88
CA VAL A 116 34.42 30.49 -10.84
C VAL A 116 35.28 30.78 -12.09
N GLY A 117 34.67 30.81 -13.28
CA GLY A 117 35.38 31.12 -14.52
C GLY A 117 35.99 32.52 -14.53
N PHE A 118 35.24 33.53 -14.10
CA PHE A 118 35.75 34.91 -14.00
C PHE A 118 36.81 35.06 -12.91
N ALA A 119 36.66 34.38 -11.77
CA ALA A 119 37.70 34.35 -10.74
C ALA A 119 38.99 33.73 -11.28
N HIS A 120 38.89 32.63 -12.03
CA HIS A 120 40.04 31.98 -12.67
C HIS A 120 40.73 32.89 -13.69
N LEU A 121 39.96 33.55 -14.57
CA LEU A 121 40.50 34.52 -15.53
C LEU A 121 41.15 35.72 -14.83
N ALA A 122 40.56 36.22 -13.75
CA ALA A 122 41.14 37.33 -12.98
C ALA A 122 42.47 36.93 -12.32
N MET A 123 42.59 35.70 -11.81
CA MET A 123 43.86 35.18 -11.28
C MET A 123 44.99 35.10 -12.31
N GLN A 124 44.67 35.04 -13.62
CA GLN A 124 45.66 35.04 -14.70
C GLN A 124 46.14 36.45 -15.10
N SER A 125 45.59 37.50 -14.48
CA SER A 125 45.95 38.90 -14.74
C SER A 125 46.89 39.45 -13.67
N GLU A 126 47.44 40.65 -13.90
CA GLU A 126 48.26 41.33 -12.89
C GLU A 126 47.40 41.80 -11.72
N LEU A 127 47.53 41.12 -10.58
CA LEU A 127 46.82 41.41 -9.35
C LEU A 127 47.78 41.88 -8.26
N THR A 128 47.34 42.86 -7.46
CA THR A 128 48.01 43.14 -6.18
C THR A 128 47.83 41.96 -5.22
N PRO A 129 48.74 41.77 -4.24
CA PRO A 129 48.62 40.68 -3.26
C PRO A 129 47.27 40.63 -2.53
N ARG A 130 46.69 41.81 -2.26
CA ARG A 130 45.38 41.93 -1.61
C ARG A 130 44.22 41.52 -2.53
N GLN A 131 44.28 41.86 -3.82
CA GLN A 131 43.28 41.42 -4.81
C GLN A 131 43.34 39.92 -5.04
N HIS A 132 44.54 39.35 -5.10
CA HIS A 132 44.73 37.90 -5.20
C HIS A 132 44.06 37.18 -4.03
N GLN A 133 44.28 37.64 -2.80
CA GLN A 133 43.60 37.08 -1.61
C GLN A 133 42.07 37.18 -1.68
N TYR A 134 41.51 38.24 -2.26
CA TYR A 134 40.06 38.38 -2.41
C TYR A 134 39.51 37.42 -3.45
N ILE A 135 40.16 37.30 -4.60
CA ILE A 135 39.72 36.42 -5.67
C ILE A 135 39.83 34.95 -5.24
N ASP A 136 40.90 34.58 -4.54
CA ASP A 136 41.08 33.24 -3.97
C ASP A 136 39.97 32.87 -2.97
N LYS A 137 39.59 33.83 -2.09
CA LYS A 137 38.45 33.65 -1.17
C LYS A 137 37.12 33.51 -1.91
N ILE A 138 36.89 34.27 -2.98
CA ILE A 138 35.69 34.15 -3.83
C ILE A 138 35.65 32.76 -4.47
N ASN A 139 36.76 32.31 -5.06
CA ASN A 139 36.86 31.03 -5.73
C ASN A 139 36.61 29.86 -4.75
N THR A 140 37.25 29.88 -3.59
CA THR A 140 37.08 28.86 -2.54
C THR A 140 35.64 28.81 -2.03
N SER A 141 35.02 29.98 -1.81
CA SER A 141 33.62 30.07 -1.37
C SER A 141 32.64 29.57 -2.43
N ALA A 142 32.92 29.86 -3.70
CA ALA A 142 32.10 29.41 -4.81
C ALA A 142 32.12 27.87 -4.96
N HIS A 143 33.28 27.25 -4.85
CA HIS A 143 33.40 25.79 -4.84
C HIS A 143 32.76 25.14 -3.61
N ALA A 144 32.82 25.79 -2.44
CA ALA A 144 32.12 25.33 -1.24
C ALA A 144 30.60 25.34 -1.45
N LEU A 145 30.05 26.42 -2.02
CA LEU A 145 28.62 26.54 -2.30
C LEU A 145 28.14 25.50 -3.32
N LEU A 146 28.91 25.29 -4.40
CA LEU A 146 28.60 24.25 -5.39
C LEU A 146 28.54 22.84 -4.78
N ARG A 147 29.44 22.52 -3.84
CA ARG A 147 29.39 21.25 -3.09
C ARG A 147 28.11 21.13 -2.28
N VAL A 148 27.77 22.13 -1.47
CA VAL A 148 26.54 22.12 -0.65
C VAL A 148 25.30 21.95 -1.52
N ILE A 149 25.24 22.61 -2.67
CA ILE A 149 24.13 22.46 -3.62
C ILE A 149 24.06 21.03 -4.15
N ASN A 150 25.18 20.47 -4.59
CA ASN A 150 25.24 19.09 -5.10
C ASN A 150 24.82 18.08 -4.02
N ASP A 151 25.26 18.26 -2.77
CA ASP A 151 24.88 17.39 -1.64
C ASP A 151 23.37 17.43 -1.38
N ILE A 152 22.75 18.63 -1.43
CA ILE A 152 21.29 18.80 -1.27
C ILE A 152 20.53 18.10 -2.40
N LEU A 153 21.03 18.18 -3.64
CA LEU A 153 20.45 17.50 -4.79
C LEU A 153 20.52 15.99 -4.68
N ASP A 154 21.68 15.47 -4.31
CA ASP A 154 21.90 14.04 -4.16
C ASP A 154 21.01 13.48 -3.04
N PHE A 155 20.92 14.18 -1.92
CA PHE A 155 19.97 13.85 -0.86
C PHE A 155 18.52 13.82 -1.38
N SER A 156 18.11 14.81 -2.17
CA SER A 156 16.76 14.88 -2.72
C SER A 156 16.45 13.76 -3.72
N ARG A 157 17.45 13.35 -4.51
CA ARG A 157 17.32 12.20 -5.43
C ARG A 157 17.22 10.89 -4.66
N ILE A 158 17.95 10.73 -3.56
CA ILE A 158 17.87 9.57 -2.66
C ILE A 158 16.49 9.48 -1.99
N GLU A 159 16.00 10.57 -1.39
CA GLU A 159 14.66 10.61 -0.77
C GLU A 159 13.54 10.27 -1.75
N ALA A 160 13.68 10.66 -3.02
CA ALA A 160 12.71 10.36 -4.06
C ALA A 160 12.83 8.93 -4.62
N GLY A 161 13.83 8.13 -4.19
CA GLY A 161 14.14 6.83 -4.79
C GLY A 161 14.60 6.93 -6.25
N LYS A 162 15.06 8.11 -6.68
CA LYS A 162 15.43 8.45 -8.07
C LYS A 162 16.94 8.57 -8.27
N LEU A 163 17.75 8.17 -7.29
CA LEU A 163 19.20 8.08 -7.48
C LEU A 163 19.49 6.92 -8.44
N ALA A 164 19.52 7.24 -9.74
CA ALA A 164 20.00 6.33 -10.76
C ALA A 164 21.51 6.52 -10.88
N ILE A 165 22.27 5.44 -10.72
CA ILE A 165 23.65 5.40 -11.18
C ILE A 165 23.59 5.50 -12.69
N GLU A 166 24.18 6.56 -13.25
CA GLU A 166 24.26 6.72 -14.69
C GLU A 166 25.04 5.55 -15.28
N ARG A 167 24.61 5.05 -16.44
CA ARG A 167 25.31 3.99 -17.16
C ARG A 167 25.73 4.52 -18.51
N ILE A 168 26.73 5.38 -18.51
CA ILE A 168 27.29 6.01 -19.71
C ILE A 168 28.70 5.48 -19.99
N PRO A 169 29.13 5.45 -21.27
CA PRO A 169 30.49 5.09 -21.62
C PRO A 169 31.46 6.22 -21.25
N PHE A 170 32.36 5.98 -20.31
CA PHE A 170 33.37 6.96 -19.85
C PHE A 170 34.80 6.40 -19.94
N SER A 171 35.79 7.28 -20.01
CA SER A 171 37.21 6.92 -19.97
C SER A 171 37.73 6.92 -18.54
N LEU A 172 38.31 5.81 -18.09
CA LEU A 172 38.92 5.77 -16.76
C LEU A 172 40.14 6.69 -16.68
N ASP A 173 40.87 6.87 -17.78
CA ASP A 173 42.05 7.74 -17.81
C ASP A 173 41.66 9.21 -17.64
N GLU A 174 40.57 9.66 -18.26
CA GLU A 174 40.06 11.03 -18.09
C GLU A 174 39.62 11.29 -16.65
N VAL A 175 39.04 10.29 -15.98
CA VAL A 175 38.65 10.39 -14.56
C VAL A 175 39.90 10.49 -13.67
N LEU A 176 40.92 9.65 -13.93
CA LEU A 176 42.18 9.66 -13.18
C LEU A 176 42.97 10.95 -13.43
N GLU A 177 42.97 11.49 -14.65
CA GLU A 177 43.63 12.75 -15.00
C GLU A 177 42.95 13.95 -14.32
N ASN A 178 41.62 13.99 -14.31
CA ASN A 178 40.87 14.98 -13.53
C ASN A 178 41.18 14.86 -12.04
N LEU A 179 41.22 13.65 -11.49
CA LEU A 179 41.59 13.42 -10.09
C LEU A 179 43.02 13.90 -9.80
N ALA A 180 43.97 13.61 -10.70
CA ALA A 180 45.35 14.06 -10.61
C ALA A 180 45.42 15.59 -10.56
N SER A 181 44.73 16.28 -11.47
CA SER A 181 44.72 17.76 -11.52
C SER A 181 44.21 18.40 -10.22
N LEU A 182 43.25 17.75 -9.54
CA LEU A 182 42.67 18.24 -8.29
C LEU A 182 43.53 17.93 -7.06
N THR A 183 44.37 16.91 -7.13
CA THR A 183 45.15 16.41 -5.98
C THR A 183 46.62 16.78 -6.04
N VAL A 184 47.18 17.07 -7.22
CA VAL A 184 48.59 17.45 -7.44
C VAL A 184 49.01 18.61 -6.55
N MET A 185 48.28 19.74 -6.55
CA MET A 185 48.69 20.90 -5.75
C MET A 185 48.74 20.57 -4.24
N ARG A 186 47.76 19.81 -3.74
CA ARG A 186 47.73 19.40 -2.32
C ARG A 186 48.80 18.36 -1.97
N ALA A 187 49.21 17.54 -2.93
CA ALA A 187 50.25 16.55 -2.76
C ALA A 187 51.63 17.21 -2.74
N GLU A 188 51.88 18.16 -3.65
CA GLU A 188 53.09 18.98 -3.70
C GLU A 188 53.27 19.81 -2.43
N GLU A 189 52.20 20.46 -1.93
CA GLU A 189 52.20 21.17 -0.64
C GLU A 189 52.65 20.30 0.54
N LYS A 190 52.49 18.97 0.43
CA LYS A 190 52.85 17.99 1.45
C LYS A 190 54.11 17.19 1.11
N GLY A 191 54.76 17.49 -0.01
CA GLY A 191 55.94 16.75 -0.50
C GLY A 191 55.63 15.28 -0.84
N LEU A 192 54.42 14.97 -1.29
CA LEU A 192 53.96 13.63 -1.63
C LEU A 192 53.87 13.46 -3.15
N GLU A 193 54.32 12.30 -3.63
CA GLU A 193 54.19 11.89 -5.03
C GLU A 193 52.94 11.00 -5.21
N ILE A 194 52.14 11.27 -6.24
CA ILE A 194 50.96 10.47 -6.59
C ILE A 194 51.24 9.75 -7.89
N LEU A 195 51.17 8.42 -7.85
CA LEU A 195 51.31 7.54 -9.01
C LEU A 195 50.01 6.78 -9.25
N PHE A 196 49.46 6.91 -10.46
CA PHE A 196 48.32 6.11 -10.91
C PHE A 196 48.83 4.92 -11.71
N ASN A 197 48.49 3.70 -11.26
CA ASN A 197 48.83 2.48 -11.98
C ASN A 197 47.54 1.78 -12.40
N ARG A 198 47.31 1.71 -13.72
CA ARG A 198 46.16 1.03 -14.33
C ARG A 198 46.62 -0.27 -14.97
N ASP A 199 45.89 -1.34 -14.69
CA ASP A 199 46.11 -2.63 -15.36
C ASP A 199 45.69 -2.54 -16.84
N LEU A 200 46.56 -3.01 -17.74
CA LEU A 200 46.31 -3.05 -19.20
C LEU A 200 45.11 -3.93 -19.59
N ARG A 201 44.66 -4.81 -18.69
CA ARG A 201 43.46 -5.64 -18.88
C ARG A 201 42.16 -4.86 -18.74
N ILE A 202 42.21 -3.64 -18.19
CA ILE A 202 41.03 -2.77 -18.06
C ILE A 202 40.79 -2.06 -19.40
N PRO A 203 39.59 -2.17 -19.99
CA PRO A 203 39.25 -1.47 -21.22
C PRO A 203 39.33 0.06 -21.05
N ASP A 204 39.76 0.76 -22.09
CA ASP A 204 39.86 2.24 -22.09
C ASP A 204 38.51 2.93 -21.82
N ARG A 205 37.40 2.26 -22.18
CA ARG A 205 36.04 2.75 -21.92
C ARG A 205 35.27 1.80 -21.04
N LEU A 206 34.74 2.33 -19.94
CA LEU A 206 33.88 1.61 -19.00
C LEU A 206 32.45 2.15 -19.08
N MET A 207 31.49 1.34 -18.62
CA MET A 207 30.08 1.75 -18.52
C MET A 207 29.74 1.99 -17.05
N GLY A 208 29.41 3.22 -16.69
CA GLY A 208 29.10 3.59 -15.31
C GLY A 208 28.87 5.09 -15.15
N ASP A 209 28.94 5.56 -13.91
CA ASP A 209 28.77 6.97 -13.54
C ASP A 209 30.17 7.53 -13.22
N PRO A 210 30.79 8.34 -14.10
CA PRO A 210 32.15 8.85 -13.87
C PRO A 210 32.25 9.82 -12.69
N LEU A 211 31.12 10.28 -12.13
CA LEU A 211 31.08 11.17 -10.98
C LEU A 211 30.94 10.41 -9.65
N ARG A 212 30.82 9.07 -9.65
CA ARG A 212 30.59 8.24 -8.46
C ARG A 212 31.42 6.97 -8.39
#